data_AF-A0A0V8HW43-F1
#
_entry.id   AF-A0A0V8HW43-F1
#
_cell.length_a   1.000
_cell.length_b   1.000
_cell.length_c   1.000
_cell.angle_alpha   90.00
_cell.angle_beta   90.00
_cell.angle_gamma   90.00
#
_symmetry.space_group_name_H-M   'P 1'
#
loop_
_entity.id
_entity.type
_entity.pdbx_description
1 polymer ?
#
loop_
_entity_poly.entity_id
_entity_poly.type
_entity_poly.pdbx_seq_one_letter_code
_entity_poly.pdbx_strand_id
1 'polypeptide(L)' 'MRESLLNVHLNDEQIEVLNAALCAYRDHFSELLELNEEAEGPQARENNKYWQSKVHAIQEMIDQVNDSLYGSQPREGPQ' A
#
# COMPACT_ATOMS: atom_id res chain seq x y z
N MET A 1 5.67 -25.60 13.71
CA MET A 1 6.80 -25.12 12.88
C MET A 1 7.36 -23.90 13.60
N ARG A 2 8.68 -23.78 13.78
CA ARG A 2 9.26 -22.52 14.28
C ARG A 2 9.22 -21.53 13.13
N GLU A 3 8.34 -20.54 13.22
CA GLU A 3 8.37 -19.37 12.34
C GLU A 3 9.67 -18.62 12.67
N SER A 4 10.66 -18.72 11.78
CA SER A 4 11.86 -17.89 11.87
C SER A 4 11.46 -16.49 11.44
N LEU A 5 11.26 -15.60 12.41
CA LEU A 5 11.04 -14.18 12.14
C LEU A 5 12.32 -13.61 11.52
N LEU A 6 12.27 -13.32 10.22
CA LEU A 6 13.32 -12.60 9.53
C LEU A 6 13.28 -11.15 10.03
N ASN A 7 14.20 -10.80 10.92
CA ASN A 7 14.32 -9.44 11.42
C ASN A 7 15.25 -8.66 10.48
N VAL A 8 14.67 -7.83 9.62
CA VAL A 8 15.42 -7.00 8.66
C VAL A 8 15.65 -5.64 9.30
N HIS A 9 16.91 -5.33 9.57
CA HIS A 9 17.31 -3.99 10.01
C HIS A 9 17.58 -3.14 8.77
N LEU A 10 16.74 -2.14 8.55
CA LEU A 10 16.92 -1.12 7.51
C LEU A 10 17.48 0.14 8.18
N ASN A 11 18.42 0.81 7.52
CA ASN A 11 18.82 2.17 7.91
C ASN A 11 17.80 3.19 7.37
N ASP A 12 17.90 4.44 7.82
CA ASP A 12 16.95 5.51 7.46
C ASP A 12 16.83 5.72 5.94
N GLU A 13 17.95 5.68 5.21
CA GLU A 13 17.97 5.81 3.75
C GLU A 13 17.23 4.64 3.06
N GLN A 14 17.44 3.40 3.54
CA GLN A 14 16.75 2.22 3.02
C GLN A 14 15.25 2.26 3.34
N ILE A 15 14.88 2.81 4.50
CA ILE A 15 13.49 3.03 4.89
C ILE A 15 12.83 4.03 3.95
N GLU A 16 13.48 5.17 3.67
CA GLU A 16 12.98 6.17 2.73
C GLU A 16 12.81 5.59 1.33
N VAL A 17 13.80 4.83 0.84
CA VAL A 17 13.73 4.15 -0.46
C VAL A 17 12.61 3.12 -0.50
N LEU A 18 12.43 2.33 0.56
CA LEU A 18 11.34 1.36 0.66
C LEU A 18 9.97 2.06 0.62
N ASN A 19 9.82 3.14 1.38
CA ASN A 19 8.57 3.89 1.44
C ASN A 19 8.24 4.55 0.09
N ALA A 20 9.24 5.14 -0.56
CA ALA A 20 9.09 5.70 -1.90
C ALA A 20 8.71 4.62 -2.93
N ALA A 21 9.33 3.45 -2.88
CA ALA A 21 9.02 2.34 -3.77
C ALA A 21 7.59 1.80 -3.55
N LEU A 22 7.16 1.65 -2.30
CA LEU A 22 5.80 1.21 -1.96
C LEU A 22 4.75 2.23 -2.42
N CYS A 23 5.00 3.53 -2.21
CA CYS A 23 4.14 4.61 -2.71
C CYS A 23 4.03 4.58 -4.24
N ALA A 24 5.16 4.50 -4.95
CA ALA A 24 5.17 4.43 -6.42
C ALA A 24 4.43 3.20 -6.95
N TYR A 25 4.57 2.05 -6.27
CA TYR A 25 3.87 0.82 -6.64
C TYR A 25 2.36 0.97 -6.43
N ARG A 26 1.92 1.51 -5.29
CA ARG A 26 0.51 1.84 -5.03
C ARG A 26 -0.07 2.73 -6.11
N ASP A 27 0.61 3.85 -6.40
CA ASP A 27 0.14 4.86 -7.35
C ASP A 27 0.00 4.28 -8.76
N HIS A 28 0.96 3.45 -9.18
CA HIS A 28 0.88 2.74 -10.45
C HIS A 28 -0.37 1.84 -10.57
N PHE A 29 -0.74 1.09 -9.53
CA PHE A 29 -1.97 0.28 -9.59
C PHE A 29 -3.24 1.13 -9.53
N SER A 30 -3.23 2.24 -8.79
CA SER A 30 -4.35 3.18 -8.79
C SER A 30 -4.59 3.73 -10.20
N GLU A 31 -3.53 4.16 -10.90
CA GLU A 31 -3.62 4.62 -12.29
C GLU A 31 -4.16 3.51 -13.22
N LEU A 32 -3.67 2.28 -13.09
CA LEU A 32 -4.16 1.16 -13.90
C LEU A 32 -5.64 0.83 -13.63
N LEU A 33 -6.13 1.08 -12.41
CA LEU A 33 -7.54 0.89 -12.05
C LEU A 33 -8.42 1.99 -12.63
N GLU A 34 -7.96 3.23 -12.60
CA GLU A 34 -8.64 4.39 -13.23
C GLU A 34 -8.73 4.20 -14.75
N LEU A 35 -7.65 3.76 -15.40
CA LEU A 35 -7.62 3.45 -16.83
C LEU A 35 -8.56 2.28 -17.22
N ASN A 36 -8.88 1.40 -16.28
CA ASN A 36 -9.80 0.28 -16.48
C ASN A 36 -11.23 0.58 -16.03
N GLU A 37 -11.54 1.80 -15.60
CA GLU A 37 -12.88 2.15 -15.11
C GLU A 37 -13.96 2.05 -16.20
N GLU A 38 -13.58 2.30 -17.46
CA GLU A 38 -14.46 2.19 -18.62
C GLU A 38 -14.66 0.73 -19.10
N ALA A 39 -13.96 -0.24 -18.52
CA ALA A 39 -14.10 -1.64 -18.92
C ALA A 39 -15.44 -2.22 -18.44
N GLU A 40 -16.33 -2.54 -19.37
CA GLU A 40 -17.65 -3.07 -19.06
C GLU A 40 -17.67 -4.60 -18.90
N GLY A 41 -18.45 -5.09 -17.93
CA GLY A 41 -18.77 -6.51 -17.75
C GLY A 41 -18.55 -7.03 -16.32
N PRO A 42 -19.16 -8.17 -15.95
CA PRO A 42 -19.02 -8.75 -14.60
C PRO A 42 -17.57 -9.06 -14.23
N GLN A 43 -16.81 -9.63 -15.17
CA GLN A 43 -15.41 -9.98 -14.97
C GLN A 43 -14.53 -8.74 -14.75
N ALA A 44 -14.77 -7.65 -15.49
CA ALA A 44 -14.04 -6.40 -15.34
C ALA A 44 -14.30 -5.76 -13.96
N ARG A 45 -15.55 -5.77 -13.49
CA ARG A 45 -15.93 -5.29 -12.15
C ARG A 45 -15.31 -6.12 -11.03
N GLU A 46 -15.29 -7.44 -11.16
CA GLU A 46 -14.64 -8.32 -10.19
C GLU A 46 -13.12 -8.11 -10.15
N ASN A 47 -12.48 -7.97 -11.31
CA ASN A 47 -11.06 -7.64 -11.39
C ASN A 47 -10.75 -6.29 -10.75
N ASN A 48 -11.55 -5.26 -11.03
CA ASN A 48 -11.36 -3.93 -10.47
C ASN A 48 -11.47 -3.98 -8.93
N LYS A 49 -12.52 -4.63 -8.39
CA LYS A 49 -12.68 -4.83 -6.95
C LYS A 49 -11.51 -5.59 -6.32
N TYR A 50 -11.02 -6.65 -6.98
CA TYR A 50 -9.86 -7.40 -6.51
C TYR A 50 -8.62 -6.52 -6.39
N TRP A 51 -8.32 -5.75 -7.43
CA TRP A 51 -7.14 -4.88 -7.46
C TRP A 51 -7.27 -3.68 -6.51
N GLN A 52 -8.47 -3.09 -6.35
CA GLN A 52 -8.74 -2.10 -5.32
C GLN A 52 -8.43 -2.62 -3.91
N SER A 53 -8.80 -3.87 -3.61
CA SER A 53 -8.46 -4.50 -2.33
C SER A 53 -6.95 -4.68 -2.15
N LYS A 54 -6.20 -4.93 -3.23
CA LYS A 54 -4.73 -5.00 -3.18
C LYS A 54 -4.09 -3.63 -2.96
N VAL A 55 -4.57 -2.59 -3.62
CA VAL A 55 -4.12 -1.21 -3.41
C VAL A 55 -4.35 -0.80 -1.95
N HIS A 56 -5.52 -1.11 -1.40
CA HIS A 56 -5.82 -0.85 0.02
C HIS A 56 -4.84 -1.56 0.96
N ALA A 57 -4.55 -2.85 0.71
CA ALA A 57 -3.59 -3.59 1.53
C ALA A 57 -2.16 -3.02 1.47
N ILE A 58 -1.75 -2.48 0.31
CA ILE A 58 -0.46 -1.78 0.18
C ILE A 58 -0.48 -0.47 1.00
N GLN A 59 -1.58 0.28 0.95
CA GLN A 59 -1.75 1.49 1.76
C GLN A 59 -1.66 1.18 3.26
N GLU A 60 -2.35 0.13 3.73
CA GLU A 60 -2.27 -0.30 5.13
C GLU A 60 -0.84 -0.70 5.53
N MET A 61 -0.10 -1.34 4.64
CA MET A 61 1.29 -1.70 4.89
C MET A 61 2.19 -0.47 4.99
N ILE A 62 2.01 0.52 4.10
CA ILE A 62 2.72 1.81 4.17
C ILE A 62 2.41 2.50 5.50
N ASP A 63 1.14 2.57 5.89
CA ASP A 63 0.70 3.16 7.14
C ASP A 63 1.34 2.47 8.35
N GLN A 64 1.36 1.13 8.39
CA GLN A 64 2.00 0.35 9.46
C GLN A 64 3.51 0.57 9.55
N VAL A 65 4.19 0.67 8.40
CA VAL A 65 5.63 0.97 8.35
C VAL A 65 5.87 2.38 8.89
N ASN A 66 5.11 3.38 8.43
CA ASN A 66 5.23 4.76 8.89
C ASN A 66 4.93 4.90 10.39
N ASP A 67 3.87 4.27 10.89
CA ASP A 67 3.52 4.26 12.31
C ASP A 67 4.61 3.61 13.17
N SER A 68 5.24 2.53 12.68
CA SER A 68 6.33 1.85 13.38
C SER A 68 7.61 2.69 13.45
N LEU A 69 7.84 3.55 12.46
CA LEU A 69 9.05 4.36 12.32
C LEU A 69 8.95 5.71 13.03
N TYR A 70 7.82 6.40 12.84
CA TYR A 70 7.64 7.78 13.29
C TYR A 70 6.67 7.90 14.48
N GLY A 71 6.07 6.78 14.90
CA GLY A 71 4.96 6.76 15.85
C GLY A 71 3.65 7.14 15.18
N SER A 72 2.52 6.70 15.76
CA SER A 72 1.19 7.05 15.26
C SER A 72 0.97 8.56 15.35
N GLN A 73 1.04 9.27 14.23
CA GLN A 73 0.55 10.66 14.20
C GLN A 73 -0.97 10.64 14.41
N PRO A 74 -1.51 11.47 15.33
CA PRO A 74 -2.95 11.61 15.42
C PRO A 74 -3.48 12.09 14.06
N ARG A 75 -4.34 11.29 13.43
CA ARG A 75 -5.09 11.70 12.23
C ARG A 75 -6.06 12.81 12.64
N GLU A 76 -5.57 14.04 12.74
CA GLU A 76 -6.42 15.22 12.90
C GLU A 76 -7.21 15.40 11.61
N GLY A 77 -8.41 14.82 11.57
CA GLY A 77 -9.41 15.15 10.55
C GLY A 77 -9.86 16.61 10.71
N PRO A 78 -10.19 17.30 9.61
CA PRO A 78 -10.70 18.67 9.70
C PRO A 78 -12.06 18.66 10.43
N GLN A 79 -12.15 19.43 11.51
CA GLN A 79 -13.42 19.83 12.13
C GLN A 79 -14.15 20.89 11.31
#